data_AF-L9WC30-F1
#
_entry.id   AF-L9WC30-F1
#
_cell.length_a   1.000
_cell.length_b   1.000
_cell.length_c   1.000
_cell.angle_alpha   90.00
_cell.angle_beta   90.00
_cell.angle_gamma   90.00
#
_symmetry.space_group_name_H-M   'P 1'
#
loop_
_entity.id
_entity.type
_entity.pdbx_description
1 polymer ?
#
loop_
_entity_poly.entity_id
_entity_poly.type
_entity_poly.pdbx_seq_one_letter_code
_entity_poly.pdbx_strand_id
1 'polypeptide(L)'
;MDHHVLVPVDGSRPARSAIEYALETFPDARLTLLYVVDPAVDYSRRQSYPGYTADDEHGTERQKGEAVLESLREGVPNDRTVETTLEVGRPARTIVDHADEHGFDGIVLGSHGREGTARYLLGSVAEQVVRRAGVPVTVIRDTSND
;
A
#
# COMPACT_ATOMS: atom_id res chain seq x y z
N MET A 1 6.01 24.10 1.66
CA MET A 1 6.99 22.99 1.67
C MET A 1 6.39 21.94 0.75
N ASP A 2 7.15 21.47 -0.22
CA ASP A 2 6.67 20.44 -1.14
C ASP A 2 6.64 19.13 -0.36
N HIS A 3 5.47 18.80 0.21
CA HIS A 3 5.32 17.61 1.02
C HIS A 3 5.39 16.37 0.13
N HIS A 4 6.11 15.34 0.57
CA HIS A 4 6.18 14.05 -0.10
C HIS A 4 5.52 12.98 0.77
N VAL A 5 4.38 12.48 0.34
CA VAL A 5 3.56 11.54 1.11
C VAL A 5 3.60 10.15 0.49
N LEU A 6 3.92 9.16 1.32
CA LEU A 6 3.87 7.75 0.93
C LEU A 6 2.46 7.21 1.13
N VAL A 7 1.92 6.55 0.11
CA VAL A 7 0.60 5.91 0.18
C VAL A 7 0.76 4.43 -0.16
N PRO A 8 0.91 3.55 0.85
CA PRO A 8 0.93 2.10 0.64
C PRO A 8 -0.42 1.60 0.14
N VAL A 9 -0.41 0.82 -0.92
CA VAL A 9 -1.63 0.33 -1.59
C VAL A 9 -1.56 -1.16 -1.86
N ASP A 10 -2.70 -1.82 -1.71
CA ASP A 10 -2.91 -3.22 -2.08
C ASP A 10 -4.12 -3.37 -3.03
N GLY A 11 -4.70 -2.28 -3.52
CA GLY A 11 -5.91 -2.31 -4.36
C GLY A 11 -7.21 -2.61 -3.61
N SER A 12 -7.21 -2.60 -2.28
CA SER A 12 -8.42 -2.66 -1.45
C SER A 12 -9.20 -1.34 -1.48
N ARG A 13 -10.44 -1.33 -0.95
CA ARG A 13 -11.22 -0.09 -0.80
C ARG A 13 -10.60 0.88 0.21
N PRO A 14 -10.16 0.46 1.42
CA PRO A 14 -9.48 1.37 2.35
C PRO A 14 -8.22 2.00 1.74
N ALA A 15 -7.48 1.29 0.89
CA ALA A 15 -6.34 1.85 0.17
C ALA A 15 -6.76 2.96 -0.82
N ARG A 16 -7.91 2.81 -1.51
CA ARG A 16 -8.46 3.88 -2.37
C ARG A 16 -8.88 5.10 -1.56
N SER A 17 -9.58 4.90 -0.45
CA SER A 17 -9.93 6.00 0.46
C SER A 17 -8.70 6.70 1.03
N ALA A 18 -7.59 5.98 1.23
CA ALA A 18 -6.32 6.57 1.64
C ALA A 18 -5.73 7.50 0.56
N ILE A 19 -5.82 7.11 -0.72
CA ILE A 19 -5.42 7.96 -1.85
C ILE A 19 -6.30 9.21 -1.90
N GLU A 20 -7.63 9.05 -1.86
CA GLU A 20 -8.58 10.16 -1.90
C GLU A 20 -8.32 11.17 -0.76
N TYR A 21 -8.14 10.67 0.46
CA TYR A 21 -7.80 11.50 1.61
C TYR A 21 -6.47 12.24 1.43
N ALA A 22 -5.43 11.55 0.94
CA ALA A 22 -4.13 12.17 0.70
C ALA A 22 -4.22 13.26 -0.37
N LEU A 23 -5.02 13.02 -1.42
CA LEU A 23 -5.27 13.99 -2.47
C LEU A 23 -5.99 15.24 -1.92
N GLU A 24 -7.02 15.07 -1.10
CA GLU A 24 -7.79 16.19 -0.54
C GLU A 24 -6.99 16.99 0.50
N THR A 25 -6.29 16.30 1.39
CA THR A 25 -5.60 16.90 2.55
C THR A 25 -4.29 17.58 2.14
N PHE A 26 -3.62 17.05 1.12
CA PHE A 26 -2.31 17.52 0.66
C PHE A 26 -2.36 17.88 -0.83
N PRO A 27 -3.07 18.96 -1.21
CA PRO A 27 -3.30 19.31 -2.62
C PRO A 27 -2.00 19.53 -3.41
N ASP A 28 -0.99 20.13 -2.76
CA ASP A 28 0.30 20.47 -3.36
C ASP A 28 1.40 19.41 -3.12
N ALA A 29 1.07 18.29 -2.47
CA ALA A 29 2.05 17.24 -2.18
C ALA A 29 2.31 16.35 -3.40
N ARG A 30 3.57 15.89 -3.50
CA ARG A 30 3.91 14.72 -4.31
C ARG A 30 3.46 13.46 -3.56
N LEU A 31 2.73 12.57 -4.22
CA LEU A 31 2.38 11.27 -3.66
C LEU A 31 3.21 10.17 -4.33
N THR A 32 3.61 9.16 -3.56
CA THR A 32 4.10 7.89 -4.09
C THR A 32 3.16 6.77 -3.67
N LEU A 33 2.55 6.11 -4.65
CA LEU A 33 1.77 4.90 -4.41
C LEU A 33 2.74 3.70 -4.35
N LEU A 34 2.82 3.04 -3.21
CA LEU A 34 3.73 1.91 -2.99
C LEU A 34 2.95 0.60 -2.91
N TYR A 35 3.22 -0.32 -3.84
CA TYR A 35 2.77 -1.70 -3.74
C TYR A 35 3.92 -2.59 -3.30
N VAL A 36 3.69 -3.48 -2.34
CA VAL A 36 4.70 -4.45 -1.88
C VAL A 36 4.28 -5.86 -2.22
N VAL A 37 5.08 -6.55 -3.03
CA VAL A 37 4.95 -7.97 -3.31
C VAL A 37 5.51 -8.77 -2.12
N ASP A 38 4.65 -9.55 -1.46
CA ASP A 38 5.03 -10.34 -0.29
C ASP A 38 5.44 -11.78 -0.67
N PRO A 39 6.74 -12.14 -0.60
CA PRO A 39 7.20 -13.48 -0.94
C PRO A 39 6.70 -14.56 0.05
N ALA A 40 6.22 -14.19 1.24
CA ALA A 40 5.66 -15.15 2.20
C ALA A 40 4.30 -15.71 1.74
N VAL A 41 3.56 -14.97 0.92
CA VAL A 41 2.29 -15.44 0.32
C VAL A 41 2.58 -16.60 -0.62
N ASP A 42 3.61 -16.47 -1.47
CA ASP A 42 4.06 -17.53 -2.38
C ASP A 42 4.51 -18.79 -1.63
N TYR A 43 5.30 -18.61 -0.55
CA TYR A 43 5.74 -19.73 0.26
C TYR A 43 4.56 -20.51 0.88
N SER A 44 3.55 -19.79 1.39
CA SER A 44 2.37 -20.40 1.99
C SER A 44 1.50 -21.15 0.96
N ARG A 45 1.36 -20.58 -0.24
CA ARG A 45 0.67 -21.24 -1.36
C ARG A 45 1.38 -22.51 -1.82
N ARG A 46 2.73 -22.49 -1.92
CA ARG A 46 3.55 -23.68 -2.24
C ARG A 46 3.32 -24.84 -1.29
N GLN A 47 3.20 -24.57 0.01
CA GLN A 47 2.93 -25.63 0.98
C GLN A 47 1.51 -26.19 0.88
N SER A 48 0.56 -25.36 0.44
CA SER A 48 -0.86 -25.69 0.44
C SER A 48 -1.33 -26.39 -0.84
N TYR A 49 -0.59 -26.23 -1.96
CA TYR A 49 -0.98 -26.75 -3.28
C TYR A 49 0.17 -27.54 -3.94
N PRO A 50 0.14 -28.88 -3.92
CA PRO A 50 1.12 -29.72 -4.63
C PRO A 50 1.08 -29.45 -6.15
N GLY A 51 2.19 -28.98 -6.72
CA GLY A 51 2.30 -28.61 -8.14
C GLY A 51 2.49 -27.10 -8.41
N TYR A 52 2.50 -26.26 -7.37
CA TYR A 52 2.75 -24.82 -7.49
C TYR A 52 4.21 -24.50 -7.85
N THR A 53 4.44 -23.89 -9.01
CA THR A 53 5.75 -23.39 -9.47
C THR A 53 5.87 -21.89 -9.17
N ALA A 54 6.84 -21.47 -8.33
CA ALA A 54 6.95 -20.06 -7.96
C ALA A 54 7.56 -19.16 -9.04
N ASP A 55 8.30 -19.72 -10.01
CA ASP A 55 8.94 -18.94 -11.06
C ASP A 55 7.90 -18.29 -12.00
N ASP A 56 6.73 -18.90 -12.19
CA ASP A 56 5.62 -18.34 -12.97
C ASP A 56 4.82 -17.28 -12.17
N GLU A 57 4.73 -17.44 -10.84
CA GLU A 57 3.90 -16.56 -10.00
C GLU A 57 4.59 -15.30 -9.50
N HIS A 58 5.92 -15.25 -9.30
CA HIS A 58 6.60 -13.98 -9.01
C HIS A 58 6.39 -12.95 -10.13
N GLY A 59 6.42 -13.40 -11.38
CA GLY A 59 6.03 -12.59 -12.53
C GLY A 59 4.55 -12.20 -12.50
N THR A 60 3.69 -13.09 -11.99
CA THR A 60 2.24 -12.88 -11.89
C THR A 60 1.85 -11.91 -10.77
N GLU A 61 2.41 -12.01 -9.57
CA GLU A 61 2.13 -11.09 -8.45
C GLU A 61 2.75 -9.72 -8.68
N ARG A 62 3.92 -9.65 -9.33
CA ARG A 62 4.47 -8.38 -9.80
C ARG A 62 3.56 -7.75 -10.86
N GLN A 63 3.11 -8.51 -11.86
CA GLN A 63 2.14 -8.02 -12.87
C GLN A 63 0.82 -7.57 -12.22
N LYS A 64 0.32 -8.30 -11.21
CA LYS A 64 -0.85 -7.87 -10.43
C LYS A 64 -0.60 -6.55 -9.71
N GLY A 65 0.57 -6.39 -9.09
CA GLY A 65 0.98 -5.16 -8.43
C GLY A 65 1.06 -3.98 -9.40
N GLU A 66 1.69 -4.20 -10.57
CA GLU A 66 1.77 -3.21 -11.66
C GLU A 66 0.38 -2.80 -12.15
N ALA A 67 -0.51 -3.76 -12.41
CA ALA A 67 -1.89 -3.49 -12.85
C ALA A 67 -2.71 -2.75 -11.78
N VAL A 68 -2.49 -3.06 -10.49
CA VAL A 68 -3.12 -2.32 -9.38
C VAL A 68 -2.62 -0.88 -9.35
N LEU A 69 -1.31 -0.67 -9.45
CA LEU A 69 -0.72 0.67 -9.45
C LEU A 69 -1.19 1.49 -10.65
N GLU A 70 -1.25 0.90 -11.84
CA GLU A 70 -1.76 1.51 -13.06
C GLU A 70 -3.22 1.93 -12.89
N SER A 71 -4.10 1.00 -12.50
CA SER A 71 -5.52 1.29 -12.28
C SER A 71 -5.76 2.37 -11.23
N LEU A 72 -4.98 2.38 -10.13
CA LEU A 72 -5.08 3.42 -9.12
C LEU A 72 -4.58 4.77 -9.64
N ARG A 73 -3.50 4.79 -10.42
CA ARG A 73 -2.93 6.01 -11.00
C ARG A 73 -3.87 6.65 -12.02
N GLU A 74 -4.56 5.86 -12.83
CA GLU A 74 -5.58 6.31 -13.78
C GLU A 74 -6.77 7.00 -13.09
N GLY A 75 -7.09 6.59 -11.86
CA GLY A 75 -8.15 7.20 -11.04
C GLY A 75 -7.75 8.56 -10.43
N VAL A 76 -6.48 8.95 -10.52
CA VAL A 76 -5.98 10.20 -9.93
C VAL A 76 -6.06 11.35 -10.96
N PRO A 77 -6.55 12.55 -10.59
CA PRO A 77 -6.59 13.72 -11.47
C PRO A 77 -5.23 14.09 -12.08
N ASN A 78 -5.23 14.57 -13.33
CA ASN A 78 -4.02 14.84 -14.11
C ASN A 78 -3.17 16.02 -13.58
N ASP A 79 -3.77 16.92 -12.81
CA ASP A 79 -3.11 18.06 -12.16
C ASP A 79 -2.34 17.67 -10.89
N ARG A 80 -2.34 16.37 -10.53
CA ARG A 80 -1.70 15.85 -9.32
C ARG A 80 -0.38 15.14 -9.65
N THR A 81 0.63 15.41 -8.83
CA THR A 81 1.95 14.77 -8.92
C THR A 81 1.94 13.45 -8.15
N VAL A 82 1.69 12.35 -8.89
CA VAL A 82 1.67 11.00 -8.31
C VAL A 82 2.61 10.08 -9.08
N GLU A 83 3.52 9.47 -8.33
CA GLU A 83 4.45 8.43 -8.76
C GLU A 83 3.97 7.07 -8.25
N THR A 84 4.39 6.00 -8.90
CA THR A 84 4.11 4.62 -8.48
C THR A 84 5.43 3.88 -8.25
N THR A 85 5.46 3.00 -7.26
CA THR A 85 6.64 2.19 -6.94
C THR A 85 6.18 0.81 -6.51
N LEU A 86 6.89 -0.21 -7.01
CA LEU A 86 6.68 -1.61 -6.64
C LEU A 86 7.94 -2.14 -5.99
N GLU A 87 7.78 -2.63 -4.76
CA GLU A 87 8.86 -3.25 -3.98
C GLU A 87 8.57 -4.71 -3.71
N VAL A 88 9.60 -5.47 -3.35
CA VAL A 88 9.48 -6.87 -2.92
C VAL A 88 9.95 -7.00 -1.49
N GLY A 89 9.14 -7.57 -0.61
CA GLY A 89 9.51 -7.78 0.78
C GLY A 89 8.31 -7.96 1.70
N ARG A 90 8.57 -7.87 3.02
CA ARG A 90 7.51 -7.96 4.02
C ARG A 90 6.78 -6.61 4.09
N PRO A 91 5.48 -6.52 3.77
CA PRO A 91 4.80 -5.24 3.52
C PRO A 91 5.06 -4.15 4.56
N ALA A 92 4.78 -4.41 5.83
CA ALA A 92 4.95 -3.40 6.88
C ALA A 92 6.40 -2.93 7.05
N ARG A 93 7.36 -3.85 6.94
CA ARG A 93 8.79 -3.51 7.03
C ARG A 93 9.22 -2.69 5.82
N THR A 94 8.90 -3.16 4.62
CA THR A 94 9.25 -2.48 3.38
C THR A 94 8.64 -1.07 3.32
N ILE A 95 7.41 -0.89 3.80
CA ILE A 95 6.77 0.45 3.89
C ILE A 95 7.58 1.39 4.78
N VAL A 96 7.97 0.94 5.99
CA VAL A 96 8.71 1.76 6.94
C VAL A 96 10.11 2.06 6.42
N ASP A 97 10.83 1.03 5.98
CA ASP A 97 12.19 1.15 5.44
C ASP A 97 12.17 2.12 4.22
N HIS A 98 11.20 1.98 3.32
CA HIS A 98 11.06 2.87 2.15
C HIS A 98 10.74 4.32 2.55
N ALA A 99 9.89 4.54 3.55
CA ALA A 99 9.58 5.87 4.07
C ALA A 99 10.83 6.56 4.63
N ASP A 100 11.60 5.84 5.43
CA ASP A 100 12.80 6.34 6.11
C ASP A 100 13.96 6.60 5.12
N GLU A 101 14.14 5.73 4.13
CA GLU A 101 15.24 5.81 3.15
C GLU A 101 15.07 6.93 2.13
N HIS A 102 13.82 7.28 1.79
CA HIS A 102 13.52 8.23 0.72
C HIS A 102 13.04 9.60 1.23
N GLY A 103 13.00 9.80 2.56
CA GLY A 103 12.72 11.10 3.17
C GLY A 103 11.28 11.57 3.00
N PHE A 104 10.32 10.65 3.13
CA PHE A 104 8.89 11.00 3.10
C PHE A 104 8.50 11.80 4.35
N ASP A 105 7.55 12.73 4.21
CA ASP A 105 7.07 13.57 5.32
C ASP A 105 5.93 12.91 6.11
N GLY A 106 5.34 11.85 5.57
CA GLY A 106 4.27 11.10 6.21
C GLY A 106 3.78 9.92 5.39
N ILE A 107 3.05 9.03 6.05
CA ILE A 107 2.43 7.84 5.46
C ILE A 107 0.92 7.94 5.61
N VAL A 108 0.18 7.78 4.51
CA VAL A 108 -1.28 7.66 4.52
C VAL A 108 -1.63 6.26 4.04
N LEU A 109 -2.29 5.45 4.88
CA LEU A 109 -2.64 4.08 4.53
C LEU A 109 -4.05 3.69 4.97
N GLY A 110 -4.61 2.69 4.29
CA GLY A 110 -5.86 2.09 4.70
C GLY A 110 -5.73 1.36 6.05
N SER A 111 -6.80 1.38 6.84
CA SER A 111 -6.88 0.67 8.13
C SER A 111 -6.73 -0.84 7.97
N HIS A 112 -7.16 -1.40 6.83
CA HIS A 112 -7.10 -2.81 6.51
C HIS A 112 -6.83 -3.00 5.01
N GLY A 113 -6.33 -4.18 4.66
CA GLY A 113 -6.16 -4.58 3.27
C GLY A 113 -7.30 -5.45 2.74
N ARG A 114 -6.99 -6.24 1.71
CA ARG A 114 -7.92 -7.16 1.02
C ARG A 114 -8.66 -8.15 1.93
N GLU A 115 -8.00 -8.64 2.99
CA GLU A 115 -8.51 -9.70 3.86
C GLU A 115 -9.06 -9.18 5.20
N GLY A 116 -9.23 -7.87 5.35
CA GLY A 116 -9.66 -7.25 6.61
C GLY A 116 -10.99 -7.77 7.14
N THR A 117 -11.02 -8.21 8.40
CA THR A 117 -12.27 -8.63 9.08
C THR A 117 -12.87 -7.46 9.87
N ALA A 118 -14.19 -7.32 9.88
CA ALA A 118 -14.92 -6.27 10.62
C ALA A 118 -14.72 -6.28 12.15
N ARG A 119 -14.02 -7.27 12.71
CA ARG A 119 -13.77 -7.41 14.16
C ARG A 119 -12.56 -6.62 14.66
N TYR A 120 -11.62 -6.26 13.79
CA TYR A 120 -10.40 -5.55 14.17
C TYR A 120 -10.47 -4.09 13.74
N LEU A 121 -9.85 -3.22 14.54
CA LEU A 121 -9.75 -1.78 14.25
C LEU A 121 -8.66 -1.47 13.21
N LEU A 122 -7.59 -2.27 13.19
CA LEU A 122 -6.47 -2.18 12.27
C LEU A 122 -6.08 -3.58 11.78
N GLY A 123 -5.71 -3.68 10.51
CA GLY A 123 -5.05 -4.84 9.93
C GLY A 123 -3.59 -4.93 10.37
N SER A 124 -2.99 -6.11 10.21
CA SER A 124 -1.62 -6.40 10.65
C SER A 124 -0.58 -5.44 10.07
N VAL A 125 -0.69 -5.09 8.79
CA VAL A 125 0.23 -4.14 8.14
C VAL A 125 0.08 -2.75 8.73
N ALA A 126 -1.15 -2.24 8.84
CA ALA A 126 -1.42 -0.91 9.36
C ALA A 126 -0.96 -0.75 10.82
N GLU A 127 -1.24 -1.75 11.66
CA GLU A 127 -0.77 -1.76 13.04
C GLU A 127 0.77 -1.72 13.12
N GLN A 128 1.46 -2.51 12.30
CA GLN A 128 2.91 -2.57 12.33
C GLN A 128 3.57 -1.30 11.83
N VAL A 129 3.02 -0.65 10.80
CA VAL A 129 3.50 0.64 10.28
C VAL A 129 3.32 1.73 11.32
N VAL A 130 2.12 1.87 11.90
CA VAL A 130 1.84 2.86 12.98
C VAL A 130 2.81 2.72 14.15
N ARG A 131 3.18 1.49 14.52
CA ARG A 131 4.09 1.23 15.65
C ARG A 131 5.56 1.55 15.35
N ARG A 132 5.97 1.65 14.09
CA ARG A 132 7.39 1.63 13.69
C ARG A 132 7.85 2.80 12.83
N ALA A 133 6.95 3.46 12.12
CA ALA A 133 7.32 4.55 11.22
C ALA A 133 8.04 5.68 11.97
N GLY A 134 9.13 6.20 11.38
CA GLY A 134 9.82 7.40 11.87
C GLY A 134 9.07 8.70 11.58
N VAL A 135 8.02 8.64 10.75
CA VAL A 135 7.26 9.78 10.23
C VAL A 135 5.78 9.68 10.64
N PRO A 136 5.02 10.80 10.63
CA PRO A 136 3.59 10.78 10.91
C PRO A 136 2.83 9.75 10.06
N VAL A 137 1.91 9.03 10.70
CA VAL A 137 1.07 8.02 10.04
C VAL A 137 -0.41 8.37 10.20
N THR A 138 -1.10 8.51 9.06
CA THR A 138 -2.55 8.70 9.01
C THR A 138 -3.22 7.42 8.53
N VAL A 139 -4.12 6.89 9.35
CA VAL A 139 -4.84 5.65 9.03
C VAL A 139 -6.27 5.95 8.63
N ILE A 140 -6.64 5.54 7.42
CA ILE A 140 -7.95 5.80 6.83
C ILE A 140 -8.85 4.58 6.94
N ARG A 141 -10.01 4.77 7.58
CA ARG A 141 -11.06 3.76 7.64
C ARG A 141 -11.98 3.93 6.42
N ASP A 142 -12.30 2.83 5.75
CA ASP A 142 -13.35 2.82 4.74
C ASP A 142 -14.70 2.98 5.46
N THR A 143 -15.37 4.12 5.25
CA THR A 143 -16.68 4.44 5.83
C THR A 143 -17.83 4.14 4.87
N SER A 144 -17.57 3.53 3.71
CA SER A 144 -18.57 3.24 2.67
C SER A 144 -19.53 2.09 3.03
N ASN A 145 -19.73 1.83 4.31
CA ASN A 145 -20.53 0.72 4.81
C ASN A 145 -21.41 1.14 6.00
N ASP A 146 -21.94 2.37 5.96
CA ASP A 146 -23.21 2.74 6.58
C ASP A 146 -24.29 2.91 5.49
#